data_AF-F9ES55-F1
#
_entry.id   AF-F9ES55-F1
#
_cell.length_a   1.000
_cell.length_b   1.000
_cell.length_c   1.000
_cell.angle_alpha   90.00
_cell.angle_beta   90.00
_cell.angle_gamma   90.00
#
_symmetry.space_group_name_H-M   'P 1'
#
loop_
_entity.id
_entity.type
_entity.pdbx_description
1 polymer ?
#
loop_
_entity_poly.entity_id
_entity_poly.type
_entity_poly.pdbx_seq_one_letter_code
_entity_poly.pdbx_strand_id
1 'polypeptide(L)'
;KIPVIIKNNDKYAQSCFLDKLLYCRLLKRVVNGKNKYYVQITFEGTPPKKHKVGGENEIGVDIGTSTIAIVSDNKVELKILAENIEINEKEKTRLQRKLDRQRRANNPNKYNADGTINIENKEKWKKSKSYVKTKLKLSNLQRKIAEKREQSHNILANSILEIGTIVKVENMNFKAL
;
A
#
# COMPACT_ATOMS: atom_id res chain seq x y z
N LYS A 1 -10.94 -30.28 9.29
CA LYS A 1 -9.77 -29.68 10.00
C LYS A 1 -9.04 -28.79 9.00
N ILE A 2 -8.77 -27.52 9.28
CA ILE A 2 -8.00 -26.66 8.37
C ILE A 2 -6.53 -27.09 8.46
N PRO A 3 -5.83 -27.39 7.36
CA PRO A 3 -4.43 -27.77 7.41
C PRO A 3 -3.58 -26.58 7.88
N VAL A 4 -2.73 -26.83 8.88
CA VAL A 4 -1.78 -25.82 9.38
C VAL A 4 -0.54 -25.89 8.50
N ILE A 5 -0.22 -24.78 7.84
CA ILE A 5 1.02 -24.64 7.05
C ILE A 5 1.99 -23.81 7.87
N ILE A 6 3.06 -24.45 8.36
CA ILE A 6 4.12 -23.80 9.12
C ILE A 6 5.31 -23.54 8.20
N LYS A 7 5.82 -22.30 8.20
CA LYS A 7 7.06 -21.95 7.51
C LYS A 7 8.25 -22.24 8.42
N ASN A 8 8.82 -23.43 8.33
CA ASN A 8 9.90 -23.87 9.20
C ASN A 8 11.19 -23.03 9.09
N ASN A 9 11.37 -22.28 8.01
CA ASN A 9 12.54 -21.42 7.81
C ASN A 9 12.33 -19.98 8.29
N ASP A 10 11.15 -19.64 8.81
CA ASP A 10 10.84 -18.30 9.32
C ASP A 10 11.29 -18.14 10.77
N LYS A 11 12.62 -18.02 10.96
CA LYS A 11 13.23 -17.88 12.30
C LYS A 11 12.68 -16.67 13.06
N TYR A 12 12.37 -15.58 12.36
CA TYR A 12 11.78 -14.38 12.96
C TYR A 12 10.42 -14.69 13.58
N ALA A 13 9.51 -15.31 12.82
CA ALA A 13 8.20 -15.67 13.35
C ALA A 13 8.32 -16.67 14.51
N GLN A 14 9.23 -17.65 14.40
CA GLN A 14 9.51 -18.62 15.47
C GLN A 14 9.95 -17.94 16.76
N SER A 15 10.85 -16.94 16.68
CA SER A 15 11.24 -16.18 17.87
C SER A 15 10.09 -15.40 18.49
N CYS A 16 9.22 -14.78 17.68
CA CYS A 16 8.02 -14.10 18.21
C CYS A 16 7.06 -15.05 18.94
N PHE A 17 7.00 -16.33 18.56
CA PHE A 17 6.14 -17.31 19.22
C PHE A 17 6.62 -17.70 20.62
N LEU A 18 7.86 -17.38 20.99
CA LEU A 18 8.38 -17.58 22.34
C LEU A 18 7.90 -16.50 23.31
N ASP A 19 7.49 -15.35 22.79
CA ASP A 19 6.97 -14.25 23.58
C ASP A 19 5.54 -14.53 24.06
N LYS A 20 5.14 -13.83 25.13
CA LYS A 20 3.80 -13.97 25.71
C LYS A 20 2.73 -13.46 24.74
N LEU A 21 1.71 -14.26 24.49
CA LEU A 21 0.54 -13.86 23.71
C LEU A 21 -0.24 -12.75 24.44
N LEU A 22 -0.45 -11.60 23.78
CA LEU A 22 -1.30 -10.52 24.29
C LEU A 22 -2.75 -10.69 23.83
N TYR A 23 -2.96 -10.68 22.52
CA TYR A 23 -4.31 -10.79 21.95
C TYR A 23 -4.30 -11.27 20.50
N CYS A 24 -5.44 -11.80 20.09
CA CYS A 24 -5.75 -12.17 18.72
C CYS A 24 -6.83 -11.24 18.17
N ARG A 25 -6.67 -10.77 16.93
CA ARG A 25 -7.70 -9.99 16.23
C ARG A 25 -8.04 -10.59 14.86
N LEU A 26 -9.33 -10.55 14.52
CA LEU A 26 -9.81 -10.98 13.21
C LEU A 26 -9.74 -9.81 12.22
N LEU A 27 -8.93 -9.97 11.17
CA LEU A 27 -8.84 -9.01 10.08
C LEU A 27 -9.63 -9.51 8.87
N LYS A 28 -10.40 -8.62 8.26
CA LYS A 28 -11.05 -8.86 6.97
C LYS A 28 -10.34 -8.04 5.89
N ARG A 29 -9.89 -8.70 4.82
CA ARG A 29 -9.32 -8.04 3.63
C ARG A 29 -10.04 -8.51 2.37
N VAL A 30 -10.22 -7.61 1.40
CA VAL A 30 -10.76 -7.99 0.09
C VAL A 30 -9.59 -8.29 -0.84
N VAL A 31 -9.46 -9.55 -1.27
CA VAL A 31 -8.37 -10.00 -2.14
C VAL A 31 -8.97 -10.76 -3.31
N ASN A 32 -8.63 -10.33 -4.53
CA ASN A 32 -9.17 -10.88 -5.77
C ASN A 32 -10.71 -10.88 -5.80
N GLY A 33 -11.31 -9.83 -5.21
CA GLY A 33 -12.76 -9.65 -5.16
C GLY A 33 -13.48 -10.56 -4.16
N LYS A 34 -12.75 -11.32 -3.33
CA LYS A 34 -13.30 -12.18 -2.28
C LYS A 34 -12.89 -11.65 -0.91
N ASN A 35 -13.77 -11.80 0.07
CA ASN A 35 -13.41 -11.57 1.47
C ASN A 35 -12.46 -12.68 1.92
N LYS A 36 -11.31 -12.29 2.43
CA LYS A 36 -10.36 -13.15 3.11
C LYS A 36 -10.26 -12.72 4.56
N TYR A 37 -10.29 -13.70 5.45
CA TYR A 37 -10.19 -13.49 6.89
C TYR A 37 -8.84 -13.99 7.37
N TYR A 38 -8.20 -13.20 8.23
CA TYR A 38 -6.90 -13.48 8.81
C TYR A 38 -7.01 -13.33 10.32
N VAL A 39 -6.43 -14.27 11.06
CA VAL A 39 -6.18 -14.06 12.50
C VAL A 39 -4.81 -13.42 12.61
N GLN A 40 -4.76 -12.21 13.16
CA GLN A 40 -3.50 -11.59 13.57
C GLN A 40 -3.29 -11.85 15.05
N ILE A 41 -2.13 -12.38 15.37
CA ILE A 41 -1.68 -12.70 16.72
C ILE A 41 -0.66 -11.63 17.12
N THR A 42 -0.83 -11.05 18.30
CA THR A 42 0.07 -10.02 18.84
C THR A 42 0.72 -10.53 20.11
N PHE A 43 2.04 -10.43 20.16
CA PHE A 43 2.85 -10.86 21.30
C PHE A 43 3.41 -9.64 22.06
N GLU A 44 3.70 -9.84 23.33
CA GLU A 44 4.35 -8.87 24.22
C GLU A 44 5.85 -8.76 23.90
N GLY A 45 6.49 -7.63 24.20
CA GLY A 45 7.94 -7.48 24.10
C GLY A 45 8.45 -6.70 22.89
N THR A 46 9.76 -6.80 22.65
CA THR A 46 10.46 -6.10 21.55
C THR A 46 10.62 -7.04 20.36
N PRO A 47 10.22 -6.64 19.15
CA PRO A 47 10.35 -7.49 17.97
C PRO A 47 11.80 -7.94 17.74
N PRO A 48 12.03 -9.20 17.34
CA PRO A 48 13.36 -9.70 16.99
C PRO A 48 14.02 -8.82 15.92
N LYS A 49 15.34 -8.61 16.00
CA LYS A 49 16.04 -7.85 14.95
C LYS A 49 16.06 -8.64 13.64
N LYS A 50 15.39 -8.11 12.62
CA LYS A 50 15.28 -8.75 11.30
C LYS A 50 16.35 -8.31 10.30
N HIS A 51 16.81 -7.08 10.42
CA HIS A 51 17.76 -6.45 9.50
C HIS A 51 18.92 -5.84 10.29
N LYS A 52 20.04 -5.60 9.62
CA LYS A 52 21.15 -4.86 10.20
C LYS A 52 20.68 -3.42 10.44
N VAL A 53 21.09 -2.84 11.55
CA VAL A 53 20.85 -1.44 11.89
C VAL A 53 22.22 -0.82 12.15
N GLY A 54 22.44 0.36 11.59
CA GLY A 54 23.66 1.15 11.75
C GLY A 54 23.82 1.69 13.17
N GLY A 55 24.91 2.42 13.39
CA GLY A 55 25.14 3.16 14.62
C GLY A 55 24.32 4.45 14.69
N GLU A 56 24.62 5.28 15.69
CA GLU A 56 24.00 6.60 15.91
C GLU A 56 24.51 7.68 14.95
N ASN A 57 24.69 7.33 13.68
CA ASN A 57 25.07 8.28 12.64
C ASN A 57 23.85 9.10 12.23
N GLU A 58 24.08 10.38 11.91
CA GLU A 58 23.06 11.25 11.35
C GLU A 58 22.89 11.01 9.84
N ILE A 59 21.64 11.06 9.38
CA ILE A 59 21.28 10.95 7.97
C ILE A 59 20.34 12.07 7.62
N GLY A 60 20.72 12.90 6.64
CA GLY A 60 19.83 13.85 5.98
C GLY A 60 19.00 13.15 4.91
N VAL A 61 17.70 13.37 4.92
CA VAL A 61 16.77 12.87 3.90
C VAL A 61 15.94 14.02 3.35
N ASP A 62 15.95 14.16 2.03
CA ASP A 62 15.06 15.05 1.29
C ASP A 62 14.16 14.22 0.37
N ILE A 63 12.84 14.36 0.52
CA ILE A 63 11.85 13.52 -0.14
C ILE A 63 11.10 14.37 -1.18
N GLY A 64 11.35 14.08 -2.45
CA GLY A 64 10.57 14.63 -3.57
C GLY A 64 9.31 13.82 -3.87
N THR A 65 8.56 14.24 -4.91
CA THR A 65 7.34 13.54 -5.36
C THR A 65 7.63 12.16 -5.98
N SER A 66 8.80 12.00 -6.60
CA SER A 66 9.21 10.76 -7.27
C SER A 66 10.59 10.25 -6.87
N THR A 67 11.34 11.02 -6.09
CA THR A 67 12.74 10.74 -5.75
C THR A 67 13.01 11.01 -4.28
N ILE A 68 14.10 10.45 -3.78
CA ILE A 68 14.59 10.67 -2.43
C ILE A 68 16.11 10.87 -2.50
N ALA A 69 16.59 11.97 -1.92
CA ALA A 69 18.00 12.22 -1.69
C ALA A 69 18.34 11.80 -0.26
N ILE A 70 19.45 11.08 -0.10
CA ILE A 70 19.94 10.56 1.18
C ILE A 70 21.40 10.96 1.30
N VAL A 71 21.75 11.62 2.40
CA VAL A 71 23.10 12.12 2.68
C VAL A 71 23.53 11.71 4.09
N SER A 72 24.73 11.19 4.20
CA SER A 72 25.48 10.97 5.45
C SER A 72 26.95 11.35 5.23
N ASP A 73 27.74 11.35 6.31
CA ASP A 73 29.18 11.74 6.24
C ASP A 73 29.98 10.96 5.19
N ASN A 74 29.58 9.74 4.88
CA ASN A 74 30.28 8.82 3.99
C ASN A 74 29.48 8.40 2.75
N LYS A 75 28.26 8.94 2.56
CA LYS A 75 27.36 8.46 1.51
C LYS A 75 26.43 9.55 0.99
N VAL A 76 26.28 9.61 -0.32
CA VAL A 76 25.27 10.44 -1.01
C VAL A 76 24.57 9.57 -2.03
N GLU A 77 23.23 9.50 -1.97
CA GLU A 77 22.41 8.74 -2.90
C GLU A 77 21.21 9.56 -3.35
N LEU A 78 20.87 9.48 -4.64
CA LEU A 78 19.58 9.90 -5.18
C LEU A 78 18.88 8.67 -5.76
N LYS A 79 17.72 8.32 -5.21
CA LYS A 79 16.95 7.14 -5.62
C LYS A 79 15.58 7.53 -6.13
N ILE A 80 15.06 6.76 -7.09
CA ILE A 80 13.66 6.87 -7.52
C ILE A 80 12.80 6.11 -6.52
N LEU A 81 11.74 6.75 -6.01
CA LEU A 81 10.77 6.11 -5.14
C LEU A 81 10.01 5.03 -5.91
N ALA A 82 9.92 3.83 -5.33
CA ALA A 82 9.17 2.73 -5.91
C ALA A 82 9.61 2.34 -7.34
N GLU A 83 10.89 2.53 -7.68
CA GLU A 83 11.47 2.35 -9.03
C GLU A 83 11.14 0.98 -9.66
N ASN A 84 11.33 -0.10 -8.90
CA ASN A 84 11.20 -1.48 -9.40
C ASN A 84 9.76 -2.01 -9.39
N ILE A 85 8.77 -1.13 -9.32
CA ILE A 85 7.38 -1.52 -9.32
C ILE A 85 6.84 -1.47 -10.74
N GLU A 86 6.73 -2.64 -11.35
CA GLU A 86 6.00 -2.77 -12.61
C GLU A 86 4.50 -2.48 -12.36
N ILE A 87 4.07 -1.30 -12.82
CA ILE A 87 2.68 -0.87 -12.77
C ILE A 87 2.08 -0.96 -14.18
N ASN A 88 1.04 -1.76 -14.35
CA ASN A 88 0.27 -1.78 -15.57
C ASN A 88 -0.69 -0.57 -15.64
N GLU A 89 -0.12 0.62 -15.84
CA GLU A 89 -0.87 1.88 -15.94
C GLU A 89 -1.86 1.85 -17.12
N LYS A 90 -1.49 1.21 -18.24
CA LYS A 90 -2.40 1.02 -19.40
C LYS A 90 -3.69 0.31 -18.99
N GLU A 91 -3.59 -0.78 -18.24
CA GLU A 91 -4.78 -1.51 -17.74
C GLU A 91 -5.57 -0.69 -16.73
N LYS A 92 -4.89 0.04 -15.84
CA LYS A 92 -5.53 0.92 -14.86
C LYS A 92 -6.37 1.99 -15.54
N THR A 93 -5.80 2.73 -16.50
CA THR A 93 -6.51 3.74 -17.30
C THR A 93 -7.66 3.11 -18.10
N ARG A 94 -7.44 1.94 -18.71
CA ARG A 94 -8.50 1.22 -19.46
C ARG A 94 -9.69 0.89 -18.57
N LEU A 95 -9.45 0.39 -17.36
CA LEU A 95 -10.50 0.05 -16.40
C LEU A 95 -11.22 1.29 -15.86
N GLN A 96 -10.49 2.38 -15.59
CA GLN A 96 -11.08 3.66 -15.16
C GLN A 96 -12.01 4.23 -16.24
N ARG A 97 -11.56 4.29 -17.50
CA ARG A 97 -12.39 4.75 -18.63
C ARG A 97 -13.61 3.84 -18.84
N LYS A 98 -13.45 2.52 -18.69
CA LYS A 98 -14.57 1.57 -18.77
C LYS A 98 -15.60 1.81 -17.67
N LEU A 99 -15.14 2.06 -16.43
CA LEU A 99 -16.03 2.40 -15.32
C LEU A 99 -16.81 3.68 -15.57
N ASP A 100 -16.15 4.72 -16.08
CA ASP A 100 -16.83 5.98 -16.38
C ASP A 100 -17.94 5.81 -17.43
N ARG A 101 -17.63 5.12 -18.55
CA ARG A 101 -18.64 4.81 -19.58
C ARG A 101 -19.81 4.00 -19.04
N GLN A 102 -19.53 2.96 -18.25
CA GLN A 102 -20.58 2.14 -17.63
C GLN A 102 -21.42 2.95 -16.63
N ARG A 103 -20.80 3.86 -15.86
CA ARG A 103 -21.50 4.73 -14.92
C ARG A 103 -22.45 5.68 -15.65
N ARG A 104 -21.99 6.30 -16.74
CA ARG A 104 -22.79 7.20 -17.60
C ARG A 104 -23.96 6.46 -18.25
N ALA A 105 -23.70 5.33 -18.91
CA ALA A 105 -24.73 4.53 -19.56
C ALA A 105 -25.80 4.00 -18.58
N ASN A 106 -25.41 3.60 -17.38
CA ASN A 106 -26.36 3.12 -16.36
C ASN A 106 -27.18 4.26 -15.71
N ASN A 107 -26.74 5.52 -15.84
CA ASN A 107 -27.29 6.66 -15.12
C ASN A 107 -27.33 7.92 -16.02
N PRO A 108 -28.01 7.89 -17.19
CA PRO A 108 -28.03 9.04 -18.08
C PRO A 108 -28.65 10.27 -17.43
N ASN A 109 -29.67 10.09 -16.57
CA ASN A 109 -30.34 11.14 -15.82
C ASN A 109 -29.47 11.83 -14.73
N LYS A 110 -28.24 11.35 -14.51
CA LYS A 110 -27.27 11.93 -13.58
C LYS A 110 -26.31 12.93 -14.22
N TYR A 111 -26.45 13.20 -15.52
CA TYR A 111 -25.56 14.09 -16.25
C TYR A 111 -26.35 15.18 -16.97
N ASN A 112 -25.78 16.38 -17.00
CA ASN A 112 -26.27 17.50 -17.79
C ASN A 112 -25.91 17.30 -19.27
N ALA A 113 -26.48 18.13 -20.15
CA ALA A 113 -26.20 18.08 -21.59
C ALA A 113 -24.72 18.33 -21.91
N ASP A 114 -24.03 19.13 -21.10
CA ASP A 114 -22.58 19.39 -21.19
C ASP A 114 -21.70 18.24 -20.65
N GLY A 115 -22.31 17.16 -20.14
CA GLY A 115 -21.61 15.99 -19.62
C GLY A 115 -21.12 16.11 -18.16
N THR A 116 -21.39 17.23 -17.48
CA THR A 116 -21.14 17.41 -16.05
C THR A 116 -22.16 16.64 -15.20
N ILE A 117 -21.85 16.41 -13.92
CA ILE A 117 -22.78 15.71 -13.01
C ILE A 117 -23.93 16.65 -12.64
N ASN A 118 -25.16 16.20 -12.86
CA ASN A 118 -26.33 16.89 -12.36
C ASN A 118 -26.41 16.74 -10.83
N ILE A 119 -26.11 17.83 -10.10
CA ILE A 119 -26.09 17.87 -8.63
C ILE A 119 -27.48 17.94 -8.00
N GLU A 120 -28.49 18.35 -8.75
CA GLU A 120 -29.88 18.46 -8.29
C GLU A 120 -30.50 17.07 -8.16
N ASN A 121 -30.15 16.15 -9.06
CA ASN A 121 -30.62 14.78 -9.00
C ASN A 121 -29.98 14.01 -7.82
N LYS A 122 -30.76 13.73 -6.78
CA LYS A 122 -30.34 13.01 -5.55
C LYS A 122 -30.57 11.50 -5.55
N GLU A 123 -31.08 10.91 -6.65
CA GLU A 123 -31.29 9.46 -6.74
C GLU A 123 -30.00 8.63 -6.49
N LYS A 124 -30.14 7.35 -6.14
CA LYS A 124 -28.97 6.47 -5.97
C LYS A 124 -28.36 6.10 -7.32
N TRP A 125 -27.03 6.11 -7.41
CA TRP A 125 -26.30 5.62 -8.58
C TRP A 125 -26.59 4.13 -8.85
N LYS A 126 -27.20 3.82 -9.99
CA LYS A 126 -27.43 2.47 -10.49
C LYS A 126 -26.09 1.84 -10.89
N LYS A 127 -25.82 0.65 -10.33
CA LYS A 127 -24.58 -0.11 -10.56
C LYS A 127 -24.94 -1.48 -11.14
N SER A 128 -24.73 -1.66 -12.44
CA SER A 128 -24.91 -2.97 -13.08
C SER A 128 -23.91 -4.01 -12.55
N LYS A 129 -24.23 -5.30 -12.70
CA LYS A 129 -23.31 -6.41 -12.32
C LYS A 129 -21.95 -6.27 -13.02
N SER A 130 -21.94 -5.83 -14.29
CA SER A 130 -20.73 -5.58 -15.07
C SER A 130 -19.90 -4.40 -14.54
N TYR A 131 -20.56 -3.33 -14.10
CA TYR A 131 -19.89 -2.20 -13.44
C TYR A 131 -19.18 -2.65 -12.16
N VAL A 132 -19.87 -3.42 -11.32
CA VAL A 132 -19.30 -3.96 -10.07
C VAL A 132 -18.08 -4.85 -10.36
N LYS A 133 -18.16 -5.75 -11.36
CA LYS A 133 -17.03 -6.60 -11.77
C LYS A 133 -15.81 -5.78 -12.22
N THR A 134 -16.03 -4.75 -13.02
CA THR A 134 -14.95 -3.84 -13.46
C THR A 134 -14.34 -3.09 -12.28
N LYS A 135 -15.18 -2.62 -11.34
CA LYS A 135 -14.73 -1.90 -10.14
C LYS A 135 -13.86 -2.78 -9.26
N LEU A 136 -14.26 -4.04 -9.04
CA LEU A 136 -13.47 -5.01 -8.29
C LEU A 136 -12.13 -5.31 -8.97
N LYS A 137 -12.09 -5.39 -10.30
CA LYS A 137 -10.85 -5.58 -11.05
C LYS A 137 -9.89 -4.40 -10.84
N LEU A 138 -10.39 -3.16 -10.96
CA LEU A 138 -9.59 -1.95 -10.73
C LEU A 138 -9.09 -1.88 -9.27
N SER A 139 -9.95 -2.14 -8.31
CA SER A 139 -9.59 -2.15 -6.88
C SER A 139 -8.51 -3.19 -6.56
N ASN A 140 -8.60 -4.41 -7.12
CA ASN A 140 -7.56 -5.42 -6.94
C ASN A 140 -6.23 -5.02 -7.56
N LEU A 141 -6.24 -4.35 -8.72
CA LEU A 141 -5.03 -3.83 -9.36
C LEU A 141 -4.38 -2.75 -8.48
N GLN A 142 -5.16 -1.77 -8.00
CA GLN A 142 -4.69 -0.71 -7.12
C GLN A 142 -4.15 -1.26 -5.78
N ARG A 143 -4.82 -2.25 -5.20
CA ARG A 143 -4.34 -2.94 -3.98
C ARG A 143 -2.94 -3.53 -4.19
N LYS A 144 -2.72 -4.24 -5.29
CA LYS A 144 -1.40 -4.82 -5.61
C LYS A 144 -0.32 -3.75 -5.77
N ILE A 145 -0.67 -2.62 -6.41
CA ILE A 145 0.26 -1.49 -6.57
C ILE A 145 0.62 -0.90 -5.20
N ALA A 146 -0.37 -0.67 -4.34
CA ALA A 146 -0.17 -0.15 -3.00
C ALA A 146 0.73 -1.07 -2.15
N GLU A 147 0.45 -2.38 -2.15
CA GLU A 147 1.27 -3.37 -1.41
C GLU A 147 2.73 -3.40 -1.92
N LYS A 148 2.95 -3.36 -3.23
CA LYS A 148 4.31 -3.29 -3.78
C LYS A 148 5.02 -1.99 -3.40
N ARG A 149 4.30 -0.85 -3.38
CA ARG A 149 4.85 0.47 -3.01
C ARG A 149 5.28 0.49 -1.56
N GLU A 150 4.40 0.03 -0.67
CA GLU A 150 4.70 -0.13 0.75
C GLU A 150 5.92 -1.02 0.96
N GLN A 151 5.99 -2.18 0.28
CA GLN A 151 7.14 -3.06 0.35
C GLN A 151 8.44 -2.37 -0.12
N SER A 152 8.40 -1.67 -1.25
CA SER A 152 9.56 -0.95 -1.78
C SER A 152 10.04 0.13 -0.82
N HIS A 153 9.13 0.87 -0.20
CA HIS A 153 9.49 1.92 0.76
C HIS A 153 10.03 1.33 2.06
N ASN A 154 9.50 0.19 2.53
CA ASN A 154 10.04 -0.50 3.70
C ASN A 154 11.47 -1.03 3.46
N ILE A 155 11.75 -1.53 2.25
CA ILE A 155 13.11 -1.94 1.87
C ILE A 155 14.06 -0.74 1.87
N LEU A 156 13.62 0.39 1.30
CA LEU A 156 14.39 1.62 1.30
C LEU A 156 14.64 2.13 2.74
N ALA A 157 13.63 2.13 3.60
CA ALA A 157 13.75 2.51 5.00
C ALA A 157 14.76 1.63 5.74
N ASN A 158 14.75 0.30 5.52
CA ASN A 158 15.77 -0.58 6.06
C ASN A 158 17.18 -0.22 5.56
N SER A 159 17.33 0.11 4.27
CA SER A 159 18.64 0.53 3.73
C SER A 159 19.14 1.87 4.32
N ILE A 160 18.23 2.76 4.69
CA ILE A 160 18.55 4.02 5.39
C ILE A 160 18.99 3.68 6.82
N LEU A 161 18.23 2.83 7.53
CA LEU A 161 18.57 2.41 8.90
C LEU A 161 19.88 1.64 8.99
N GLU A 162 20.35 1.01 7.91
CA GLU A 162 21.67 0.39 7.84
C GLU A 162 22.81 1.43 7.83
N ILE A 163 22.56 2.65 7.36
CA ILE A 163 23.53 3.76 7.34
C ILE A 163 23.65 4.38 8.74
N GLY A 164 22.53 4.53 9.45
CA GLY A 164 22.44 5.29 10.69
C GLY A 164 21.02 5.34 11.25
N THR A 165 20.89 5.69 12.53
CA THR A 165 19.61 5.68 13.26
C THR A 165 19.03 7.06 13.52
N ILE A 166 19.81 8.13 13.35
CA ILE A 166 19.36 9.50 13.58
C ILE A 166 18.95 10.14 12.25
N VAL A 167 17.68 9.98 11.88
CA VAL A 167 17.15 10.49 10.61
C VAL A 167 16.67 11.94 10.77
N LYS A 168 17.27 12.85 10.01
CA LYS A 168 16.86 14.26 9.85
C LYS A 168 16.08 14.39 8.54
N VAL A 169 14.84 14.84 8.63
CA VAL A 169 13.96 15.04 7.48
C VAL A 169 13.11 16.27 7.73
N GLU A 170 12.80 17.02 6.67
CA GLU A 170 11.90 18.15 6.77
C GLU A 170 10.47 17.71 7.07
N ASN A 171 9.73 18.56 7.80
CA ASN A 171 8.32 18.31 8.03
C ASN A 171 7.52 18.62 6.76
N MET A 172 7.11 17.58 6.04
CA MET A 172 6.44 17.71 4.75
C MET A 172 4.92 17.49 4.85
N ASN A 173 4.17 18.32 4.12
CA ASN A 173 2.76 18.06 3.84
C ASN A 173 2.58 17.28 2.54
N PHE A 174 2.73 15.95 2.61
CA PHE A 174 2.55 15.06 1.45
C PHE A 174 1.16 15.10 0.79
N LYS A 175 0.14 15.69 1.43
CA LYS A 175 -1.20 15.86 0.82
C LYS A 175 -1.29 17.07 -0.09
N ALA A 176 -0.39 18.04 0.07
CA ALA A 176 -0.37 19.30 -0.69
C ALA A 176 0.56 19.25 -1.91
N LEU A 177 1.37 18.19 -2.03
CA LEU A 177 2.23 17.86 -3.17
C LEU A 177 1.51 16.96 -4.18
#